data_AF-A0A840NCK8-F1
#
_entry.id   AF-A0A840NCK8-F1
#
_cell.length_a   1.000
_cell.length_b   1.000
_cell.length_c   1.000
_cell.angle_alpha   90.00
_cell.angle_beta   90.00
_cell.angle_gamma   90.00
#
_symmetry.space_group_name_H-M   'P 1'
#
loop_
_entity.id
_entity.type
_entity.pdbx_description
1 polymer ?
#
loop_
_entity_poly.entity_id
_entity_poly.type
_entity_poly.pdbx_seq_one_letter_code
_entity_poly.pdbx_strand_id
1 'polypeptide(L)'
;MAVLVGTFAGGAGAAGTLLACRLLRKRSAPPEPVVPPRPAVEIRGDHGLGEPGRVDTLLRDLHRCEQAVARARCAVESVSSARAREALLMVVRRMDAELPSVEALVEVGRGLGAGAPRGLPDAERGDVVLRRVHVQIADVAERFGMITDHVLDIVVDLVAAPDLHRMHHEVAVLRDQFPLLRPMSAVFGPGERATGGAAHDLSAPAMSAF
;
A
#
# COMPACT_ATOMS: atom_id res chain seq x y z
N MET A 1 44.33 -9.63 49.58
CA MET A 1 44.64 -10.24 48.27
C MET A 1 43.68 -11.40 48.05
N ALA A 2 42.59 -11.16 47.34
CA ALA A 2 41.67 -12.20 46.87
C ALA A 2 41.11 -11.74 45.52
N VAL A 3 41.53 -12.41 44.46
CA VAL A 3 41.09 -12.19 43.07
C VAL A 3 39.92 -13.13 42.84
N LEU A 4 38.75 -12.59 42.48
CA LEU A 4 37.57 -13.38 42.12
C LEU A 4 37.40 -13.33 40.61
N VAL A 5 37.86 -14.40 39.97
CA VAL A 5 37.66 -14.71 38.55
C VAL A 5 36.28 -15.35 38.41
N GLY A 6 35.36 -14.63 37.78
CA GLY A 6 34.04 -15.15 37.39
C GLY A 6 34.00 -15.38 35.89
N THR A 7 34.12 -16.65 35.49
CA THR A 7 33.97 -17.15 34.12
C THR A 7 32.51 -17.03 33.65
N PHE A 8 32.27 -16.25 32.59
CA PHE A 8 31.01 -16.28 31.83
C PHE A 8 31.05 -17.42 30.82
N ALA A 9 30.30 -18.49 31.11
CA ALA A 9 29.97 -19.56 30.17
C ALA A 9 28.49 -19.42 29.79
N GLY A 10 28.21 -19.33 28.48
CA GLY A 10 26.83 -19.32 27.98
C GLY A 10 26.66 -18.66 26.61
N GLY A 11 27.41 -19.11 25.61
CA GLY A 11 27.15 -18.80 24.20
C GLY A 11 26.31 -19.90 23.55
N ALA A 12 25.55 -19.51 22.51
CA ALA A 12 24.76 -20.30 21.57
C ALA A 12 23.25 -20.44 21.87
N GLY A 13 22.44 -19.64 21.17
CA GLY A 13 20.99 -19.85 21.13
C GLY A 13 20.16 -18.74 20.49
N ALA A 14 20.59 -18.08 19.41
CA ALA A 14 19.72 -17.10 18.73
C ALA A 14 19.87 -17.04 17.19
N ALA A 15 20.78 -17.81 16.59
CA ALA A 15 20.99 -17.77 15.13
C ALA A 15 20.07 -18.73 14.33
N GLY A 16 19.34 -19.63 14.99
CA GLY A 16 18.57 -20.68 14.32
C GLY A 16 17.13 -20.32 13.92
N THR A 17 16.54 -19.28 14.50
CA THR A 17 15.10 -19.00 14.31
C THR A 17 14.80 -18.09 13.12
N LEU A 18 15.74 -17.24 12.69
CA LEU A 18 15.50 -16.32 11.57
C LEU A 18 15.56 -16.99 10.19
N LEU A 19 16.24 -18.13 10.04
CA LEU A 19 16.29 -18.87 8.78
C LEU A 19 15.01 -19.72 8.54
N ALA A 20 14.30 -20.11 9.60
CA ALA A 20 13.08 -20.92 9.49
C ALA A 20 11.90 -20.14 8.90
N CYS A 21 11.77 -18.84 9.21
CA CYS A 21 10.67 -18.02 8.71
C CYS A 21 10.76 -17.74 7.19
N ARG A 22 11.98 -17.68 6.61
CA ARG A 22 12.14 -17.49 5.16
C ARG A 22 11.86 -18.75 4.34
N LEU A 23 12.08 -19.95 4.89
CA LEU A 23 11.79 -21.21 4.18
C LEU A 23 10.30 -21.58 4.24
N LEU A 24 9.59 -21.21 5.31
CA LEU A 24 8.14 -21.47 5.43
C LEU A 24 7.29 -20.60 4.50
N ARG A 25 7.79 -19.43 4.07
CA ARG A 25 7.09 -18.57 3.10
C ARG A 25 7.09 -19.13 1.67
N LYS A 26 7.92 -20.13 1.36
CA LYS A 26 8.12 -20.62 -0.01
C LYS A 26 7.43 -21.96 -0.33
N ARG A 27 6.63 -22.54 0.59
CA ARG A 27 6.17 -23.92 0.43
C ARG A 27 4.71 -24.26 0.78
N SER A 28 3.81 -23.27 0.83
CA SER A 28 2.38 -23.56 1.03
C SER A 28 1.61 -23.53 -0.29
N ALA A 29 1.76 -24.59 -1.08
CA ALA A 29 0.75 -25.01 -2.05
C ALA A 29 0.05 -26.27 -1.47
N PRO A 30 -1.26 -26.24 -1.18
CA PRO A 30 -1.98 -27.42 -0.70
C PRO A 30 -2.18 -28.44 -1.83
N PRO A 31 -2.14 -29.76 -1.56
CA PRO A 31 -2.55 -30.76 -2.54
C PRO A 31 -4.08 -30.76 -2.73
N GLU A 32 -4.53 -30.67 -3.98
CA GLU A 32 -5.93 -30.81 -4.38
C GLU A 32 -6.48 -32.22 -4.03
N PRO A 33 -7.62 -32.31 -3.32
CA PRO A 33 -8.41 -33.52 -3.29
C PRO A 33 -9.33 -33.57 -4.52
N VAL A 34 -9.11 -34.55 -5.41
CA VAL A 34 -10.01 -34.91 -6.50
C VAL A 34 -11.33 -35.42 -5.93
N VAL A 35 -12.43 -34.71 -6.17
CA VAL A 35 -13.81 -35.11 -5.82
C VAL A 35 -14.69 -35.03 -7.08
N PRO A 36 -15.54 -36.03 -7.37
CA PRO A 36 -16.23 -36.22 -8.66
C PRO A 36 -17.33 -35.18 -8.96
N PRO A 37 -17.74 -35.02 -10.23
CA PRO A 37 -18.67 -33.98 -10.67
C PRO A 37 -20.08 -34.23 -10.15
N ARG A 38 -20.62 -33.27 -9.39
CA ARG A 38 -22.05 -33.19 -9.07
C ARG A 38 -22.76 -32.29 -10.10
N PRO A 39 -24.01 -32.62 -10.46
CA PRO A 39 -24.72 -31.99 -11.56
C PRO A 39 -24.99 -30.50 -11.31
N ALA A 40 -24.86 -29.71 -12.38
CA ALA A 40 -25.15 -28.29 -12.42
C ALA A 40 -26.63 -28.04 -12.11
N VAL A 41 -26.89 -27.47 -10.94
CA VAL A 41 -28.14 -26.74 -10.70
C VAL A 41 -27.85 -25.30 -11.13
N GLU A 42 -28.30 -24.95 -12.32
CA GLU A 42 -28.38 -23.57 -12.79
C GLU A 42 -29.37 -22.81 -11.90
N ILE A 43 -28.88 -22.21 -10.81
CA ILE A 43 -29.61 -21.12 -10.17
C ILE A 43 -29.30 -19.86 -11.00
N ARG A 44 -30.11 -19.67 -12.03
CA ARG A 44 -30.17 -18.42 -12.79
C ARG A 44 -30.82 -17.36 -11.89
N GLY A 45 -30.02 -16.83 -10.98
CA GLY A 45 -30.33 -15.65 -10.18
C GLY A 45 -30.11 -14.41 -11.03
N ASP A 46 -31.19 -13.93 -11.65
CA ASP A 46 -31.31 -12.58 -12.16
C ASP A 46 -31.15 -11.60 -10.99
N HIS A 47 -29.93 -11.11 -10.78
CA HIS A 47 -29.59 -10.17 -9.71
C HIS A 47 -29.23 -8.81 -10.31
N GLY A 48 -30.27 -8.03 -10.60
CA GLY A 48 -30.21 -6.58 -10.74
C GLY A 48 -29.91 -5.87 -9.41
N LEU A 49 -28.83 -6.28 -8.72
CA LEU A 49 -28.31 -5.66 -7.50
C LEU A 49 -26.95 -5.02 -7.86
N GLY A 50 -26.72 -3.77 -7.45
CA GLY A 50 -25.44 -3.08 -7.63
C GLY A 50 -24.30 -3.96 -7.11
N GLU A 51 -23.22 -4.14 -7.89
CA GLU A 51 -22.21 -5.18 -7.65
C GLU A 51 -21.62 -5.10 -6.22
N PRO A 52 -22.03 -5.98 -5.28
CA PRO A 52 -21.60 -5.90 -3.89
C PRO A 52 -20.08 -6.06 -3.74
N GLY A 53 -19.43 -6.77 -4.68
CA GLY A 53 -17.98 -6.99 -4.66
C GLY A 53 -17.13 -5.73 -4.80
N ARG A 54 -17.64 -4.62 -5.37
CA ARG A 54 -16.85 -3.38 -5.54
C ARG A 54 -16.72 -2.59 -4.25
N VAL A 55 -17.77 -2.52 -3.44
CA VAL A 55 -17.74 -1.84 -2.13
C VAL A 55 -16.91 -2.63 -1.14
N ASP A 56 -17.03 -3.96 -1.14
CA ASP A 56 -16.24 -4.85 -0.28
C ASP A 56 -14.74 -4.72 -0.57
N THR A 57 -14.36 -4.47 -1.82
CA THR A 57 -12.95 -4.28 -2.21
C THR A 57 -12.39 -2.97 -1.66
N LEU A 58 -13.14 -1.86 -1.71
CA LEU A 58 -12.71 -0.58 -1.14
C LEU A 58 -12.44 -0.68 0.36
N LEU A 59 -13.32 -1.37 1.08
CA LEU A 59 -13.17 -1.57 2.53
C LEU A 59 -11.98 -2.45 2.88
N ARG A 60 -11.76 -3.49 2.08
CA ARG A 60 -10.61 -4.38 2.23
C ARG A 60 -9.30 -3.60 2.09
N ASP A 61 -9.21 -2.70 1.12
CA ASP A 61 -8.00 -1.91 0.89
C ASP A 61 -7.80 -0.83 1.96
N LEU A 62 -8.87 -0.21 2.47
CA LEU A 62 -8.79 0.64 3.67
C LEU A 62 -8.23 -0.12 4.87
N HIS A 63 -8.77 -1.31 5.14
CA HIS A 63 -8.32 -2.12 6.27
C HIS A 63 -6.85 -2.55 6.12
N ARG A 64 -6.39 -2.78 4.88
CA ARG A 64 -4.96 -3.02 4.60
C ARG A 64 -4.10 -1.81 4.95
N CYS A 65 -4.53 -0.59 4.62
CA CYS A 65 -3.83 0.63 5.01
C CYS A 65 -3.74 0.75 6.54
N GLU A 66 -4.86 0.60 7.26
CA GLU A 66 -4.90 0.64 8.73
C GLU A 66 -3.97 -0.41 9.36
N GLN A 67 -4.04 -1.65 8.87
CA GLN A 67 -3.21 -2.74 9.34
C GLN A 67 -1.72 -2.47 9.07
N ALA A 68 -1.38 -1.88 7.92
CA ALA A 68 -0.01 -1.50 7.59
C ALA A 68 0.55 -0.47 8.59
N VAL A 69 -0.23 0.55 8.95
CA VAL A 69 0.17 1.55 9.98
C VAL A 69 0.33 0.91 11.35
N ALA A 70 -0.64 0.08 11.78
CA ALA A 70 -0.60 -0.59 13.07
C ALA A 70 0.63 -1.51 13.20
N ARG A 71 0.95 -2.28 12.15
CA ARG A 71 2.14 -3.14 12.10
C ARG A 71 3.44 -2.33 12.18
N ALA A 72 3.54 -1.24 11.42
CA ALA A 72 4.71 -0.36 11.46
C ALA A 72 4.90 0.25 12.86
N ARG A 73 3.81 0.75 13.48
CA ARG A 73 3.83 1.30 14.84
C ARG A 73 4.33 0.28 15.87
N CYS A 74 3.75 -0.91 15.87
CA CYS A 74 4.13 -1.98 16.81
C CYS A 74 5.61 -2.38 16.66
N ALA A 75 6.10 -2.47 15.43
CA ALA A 75 7.51 -2.78 15.20
C ALA A 75 8.44 -1.68 15.71
N VAL A 76 8.11 -0.41 15.46
CA VAL A 76 8.89 0.73 15.92
C VAL A 76 8.92 0.82 17.45
N GLU A 77 7.82 0.48 18.13
CA GLU A 77 7.75 0.43 19.59
C GLU A 77 8.72 -0.59 20.21
N SER A 78 9.06 -1.65 19.48
CA SER A 78 10.03 -2.66 19.93
C SER A 78 11.49 -2.17 19.91
N VAL A 79 11.78 -1.04 19.27
CA VAL A 79 13.14 -0.48 19.16
C VAL A 79 13.61 0.06 20.51
N SER A 80 14.73 -0.46 21.00
CA SER A 80 15.29 -0.07 22.31
C SER A 80 15.88 1.34 22.33
N SER A 81 16.45 1.80 21.21
CA SER A 81 16.99 3.16 21.10
C SER A 81 15.87 4.19 20.99
N ALA A 82 15.72 5.02 22.02
CA ALA A 82 14.69 6.07 22.05
C ALA A 82 14.80 7.05 20.87
N ARG A 83 16.03 7.40 20.46
CA ARG A 83 16.27 8.29 19.32
C ARG A 83 15.86 7.66 17.99
N ALA A 84 16.22 6.39 17.77
CA ALA A 84 15.82 5.67 16.56
C ALA A 84 14.31 5.48 16.49
N ARG A 85 13.70 5.11 17.62
CA ARG A 85 12.26 4.98 17.76
C ARG A 85 11.54 6.27 17.41
N GLU A 86 11.96 7.41 17.97
CA GLU A 86 11.33 8.71 17.69
C GLU A 86 11.42 9.09 16.20
N ALA A 87 12.57 8.84 15.57
CA ALA A 87 12.77 9.10 14.14
C ALA A 87 11.83 8.25 13.26
N LEU A 88 11.67 6.96 13.57
CA LEU A 88 10.76 6.07 12.84
C LEU A 88 9.29 6.39 13.14
N LEU A 89 8.95 6.78 14.38
CA LEU A 89 7.59 7.22 14.73
C LEU A 89 7.15 8.44 13.93
N MET A 90 8.07 9.32 13.50
CA MET A 90 7.73 10.42 12.58
C MET A 90 7.22 9.92 11.23
N VAL A 91 7.73 8.80 10.71
CA VAL A 91 7.23 8.18 9.48
C VAL A 91 5.85 7.57 9.72
N VAL A 92 5.70 6.80 10.80
CA VAL A 92 4.42 6.17 11.17
C VAL A 92 3.33 7.22 11.38
N ARG A 93 3.64 8.35 12.04
CA ARG A 93 2.69 9.47 12.21
C ARG A 93 2.27 10.09 10.87
N ARG A 94 3.16 10.13 9.88
CA ARG A 94 2.79 10.58 8.52
C ARG A 94 1.88 9.57 7.83
N MET A 95 2.15 8.26 7.95
CA MET A 95 1.24 7.24 7.43
C MET A 95 -0.17 7.35 8.06
N ASP A 96 -0.22 7.50 9.38
CA ASP A 96 -1.45 7.66 10.16
C ASP A 96 -2.25 8.90 9.70
N ALA A 97 -1.56 10.02 9.43
CA ALA A 97 -2.17 11.25 8.95
C ALA A 97 -2.79 11.16 7.54
N GLU A 98 -2.42 10.15 6.73
CA GLU A 98 -3.00 9.93 5.41
C GLU A 98 -4.30 9.11 5.49
N LEU A 99 -4.53 8.34 6.56
CA LEU A 99 -5.71 7.46 6.69
C LEU A 99 -7.06 8.19 6.54
N PRO A 100 -7.29 9.39 7.14
CA PRO A 100 -8.54 10.10 6.95
C PRO A 100 -8.84 10.47 5.49
N SER A 101 -7.79 10.69 4.68
CA SER A 101 -7.95 10.97 3.26
C SER A 101 -8.31 9.70 2.46
N VAL A 102 -7.80 8.53 2.88
CA VAL A 102 -8.20 7.23 2.31
C VAL A 102 -9.65 6.91 2.66
N GLU A 103 -10.05 7.12 3.92
CA GLU A 103 -11.44 6.95 4.38
C GLU A 103 -12.40 7.83 3.56
N ALA A 104 -12.05 9.11 3.34
CA ALA A 104 -12.85 10.01 2.54
C ALA A 104 -13.02 9.51 1.08
N LEU A 105 -11.97 8.97 0.46
CA LEU A 105 -12.07 8.40 -0.89
C LEU A 105 -12.93 7.14 -0.94
N VAL A 106 -12.84 6.28 0.09
CA VAL A 106 -13.68 5.08 0.21
C VAL A 106 -15.15 5.48 0.32
N GLU A 107 -15.46 6.51 1.11
CA GLU A 107 -16.83 7.00 1.27
C GLU A 107 -17.35 7.63 -0.03
N VAL A 108 -16.53 8.37 -0.76
CA VAL A 108 -16.88 8.84 -2.11
C VAL A 108 -17.14 7.66 -3.05
N GLY A 109 -16.28 6.64 -3.05
CA GLY A 109 -16.46 5.44 -3.87
C GLY A 109 -17.77 4.70 -3.56
N ARG A 110 -18.15 4.61 -2.28
CA ARG A 110 -19.44 4.07 -1.85
C ARG A 110 -20.62 4.90 -2.33
N GLY A 111 -20.54 6.23 -2.20
CA GLY A 111 -21.58 7.14 -2.66
C GLY A 111 -21.83 7.03 -4.17
N LEU A 112 -20.74 6.94 -4.96
CA LEU A 112 -20.81 6.74 -6.42
C LEU A 112 -21.40 5.38 -6.79
N GLY A 113 -21.08 4.31 -6.04
CA GLY A 113 -21.62 2.98 -6.28
C GLY A 113 -23.11 2.82 -5.93
N ALA A 114 -23.63 3.63 -4.99
CA ALA A 114 -25.01 3.56 -4.53
C ALA A 114 -25.99 4.45 -5.32
N GLY A 115 -25.51 5.54 -5.94
CA GLY A 115 -26.37 6.63 -6.39
C GLY A 115 -26.85 6.62 -7.85
N ALA A 116 -26.34 5.76 -8.73
CA ALA A 116 -26.61 5.88 -10.17
C ALA A 116 -27.63 4.84 -10.69
N PRO A 117 -28.83 5.25 -11.16
CA PRO A 117 -29.69 4.40 -11.95
C PRO A 117 -28.97 4.02 -13.25
N ARG A 118 -28.78 2.71 -13.48
CA ARG A 118 -28.12 2.20 -14.69
C ARG A 118 -28.91 2.60 -15.94
N GLY A 119 -28.22 3.12 -16.95
CA GLY A 119 -28.81 3.45 -18.27
C GLY A 119 -28.95 4.93 -18.60
N LEU A 120 -28.53 5.84 -17.71
CA LEU A 120 -28.42 7.26 -17.99
C LEU A 120 -27.00 7.64 -18.42
N PRO A 121 -26.79 8.65 -19.30
CA PRO A 121 -25.46 9.09 -19.71
C PRO A 121 -24.56 9.51 -18.53
N ASP A 122 -25.16 10.01 -17.44
CA ASP A 122 -24.45 10.40 -16.23
C ASP A 122 -23.92 9.19 -15.43
N ALA A 123 -24.51 7.99 -15.62
CA ALA A 123 -24.04 6.76 -14.99
C ALA A 123 -22.68 6.32 -15.53
N GLU A 124 -22.42 6.48 -16.83
CA GLU A 124 -21.12 6.16 -17.44
C GLU A 124 -20.00 7.05 -16.88
N ARG A 125 -20.28 8.34 -16.68
CA ARG A 125 -19.34 9.26 -16.04
C ARG A 125 -19.07 8.87 -14.60
N GLY A 126 -20.10 8.48 -13.84
CA GLY A 126 -19.97 7.96 -12.48
C GLY A 126 -19.08 6.71 -12.40
N ASP A 127 -19.27 5.77 -13.32
CA ASP A 127 -18.48 4.54 -13.40
C ASP A 127 -17.00 4.79 -13.71
N VAL A 128 -16.70 5.76 -14.57
CA VAL A 128 -15.31 6.16 -14.86
C VAL A 128 -14.64 6.75 -13.62
N VAL A 129 -15.33 7.63 -12.90
CA VAL A 129 -14.81 8.21 -11.65
C VAL A 129 -14.63 7.14 -10.58
N LEU A 130 -15.62 6.26 -10.40
CA LEU A 130 -15.56 5.15 -9.45
C LEU A 130 -14.34 4.25 -9.71
N ARG A 131 -14.09 3.91 -10.98
CA ARG A 131 -12.91 3.12 -11.36
C ARG A 131 -11.60 3.81 -10.98
N ARG A 132 -11.49 5.13 -11.15
CA ARG A 132 -10.29 5.89 -10.76
C ARG A 132 -10.09 5.89 -9.25
N VAL A 133 -11.18 6.05 -8.49
CA VAL A 133 -11.15 5.96 -7.03
C VAL A 133 -10.68 4.57 -6.58
N HIS A 134 -11.21 3.49 -7.18
CA HIS A 134 -10.73 2.13 -6.92
C HIS A 134 -9.24 1.97 -7.18
N VAL A 135 -8.76 2.39 -8.36
CA VAL A 135 -7.34 2.29 -8.73
C VAL A 135 -6.48 3.05 -7.75
N GLN A 136 -6.87 4.28 -7.40
CA GLN A 136 -6.09 5.09 -6.47
C GLN A 136 -6.02 4.47 -5.06
N ILE A 137 -7.13 3.93 -4.55
CA ILE A 137 -7.13 3.30 -3.22
C ILE A 137 -6.27 2.03 -3.22
N ALA A 138 -6.34 1.23 -4.29
CA ALA A 138 -5.48 0.06 -4.44
C ALA A 138 -3.99 0.44 -4.51
N ASP A 139 -3.64 1.44 -5.33
CA ASP A 139 -2.26 1.97 -5.43
C ASP A 139 -1.74 2.45 -4.06
N VAL A 140 -2.60 3.11 -3.29
CA VAL A 140 -2.25 3.63 -1.96
C VAL A 140 -2.06 2.49 -0.97
N ALA A 141 -2.96 1.50 -0.96
CA ALA A 141 -2.81 0.32 -0.11
C ALA A 141 -1.49 -0.44 -0.38
N GLU A 142 -1.09 -0.55 -1.65
CA GLU A 142 0.21 -1.11 -2.02
C GLU A 142 1.38 -0.27 -1.48
N ARG A 143 1.32 1.06 -1.62
CA ARG A 143 2.33 1.98 -1.08
C ARG A 143 2.43 1.95 0.45
N PHE A 144 1.32 1.88 1.17
CA PHE A 144 1.30 1.67 2.61
C PHE A 144 2.01 0.35 2.97
N GLY A 145 1.73 -0.73 2.24
CA GLY A 145 2.42 -2.01 2.41
C GLY A 145 3.93 -1.91 2.22
N MET A 146 4.38 -1.29 1.11
CA MET A 146 5.81 -1.11 0.82
C MET A 146 6.53 -0.30 1.89
N ILE A 147 5.93 0.81 2.35
CA ILE A 147 6.50 1.65 3.41
C ILE A 147 6.59 0.88 4.72
N THR A 148 5.53 0.14 5.10
CA THR A 148 5.55 -0.71 6.29
C THR A 148 6.64 -1.76 6.22
N ASP A 149 6.79 -2.45 5.09
CA ASP A 149 7.83 -3.47 4.92
C ASP A 149 9.23 -2.85 5.03
N HIS A 150 9.46 -1.67 4.45
CA HIS A 150 10.75 -0.96 4.60
C HIS A 150 10.99 -0.52 6.06
N VAL A 151 9.98 -0.01 6.77
CA VAL A 151 10.12 0.29 8.21
C VAL A 151 10.50 -0.96 9.01
N LEU A 152 9.90 -2.11 8.69
CA LEU A 152 10.24 -3.39 9.32
C LEU A 152 11.69 -3.80 9.04
N ASP A 153 12.15 -3.64 7.80
CA ASP A 153 13.54 -3.94 7.42
C ASP A 153 14.53 -3.04 8.18
N ILE A 154 14.26 -1.73 8.33
CA ILE A 154 15.08 -0.82 9.13
C ILE A 154 15.15 -1.27 10.59
N VAL A 155 14.00 -1.67 11.17
CA VAL A 155 13.95 -2.16 12.55
C VAL A 155 14.78 -3.44 12.72
N VAL A 156 14.70 -4.38 11.76
CA VAL A 156 15.51 -5.61 11.77
C VAL A 156 17.00 -5.29 11.66
N ASP A 157 17.38 -4.41 10.74
CA ASP A 157 18.76 -3.98 10.55
C ASP A 157 19.32 -3.31 11.82
N LEU A 158 18.55 -2.43 12.47
CA LEU A 158 18.93 -1.78 13.74
C LEU A 158 19.17 -2.78 14.88
N VAL A 159 18.36 -3.85 14.94
CA VAL A 159 18.52 -4.92 15.95
C VAL A 159 19.76 -5.76 15.67
N ALA A 160 20.05 -6.03 14.39
CA ALA A 160 21.21 -6.81 13.99
C ALA A 160 22.53 -6.04 14.13
N ALA A 161 22.54 -4.76 13.72
CA ALA A 161 23.68 -3.88 13.76
C ALA A 161 23.22 -2.41 13.93
N PRO A 162 23.41 -1.79 15.11
CA PRO A 162 22.91 -0.45 15.38
C PRO A 162 23.72 0.62 14.63
N ASP A 163 23.35 0.91 13.38
CA ASP A 163 23.86 2.03 12.58
C ASP A 163 22.80 3.14 12.47
N LEU A 164 22.92 4.13 13.34
CA LEU A 164 22.01 5.27 13.34
C LEU A 164 22.19 6.15 12.09
N HIS A 165 23.37 6.26 11.52
CA HIS A 165 23.59 7.15 10.37
C HIS A 165 22.85 6.63 9.15
N ARG A 166 22.99 5.33 8.86
CA ARG A 166 22.25 4.65 7.79
C ARG A 166 20.73 4.75 8.01
N MET A 167 20.26 4.48 9.23
CA MET A 167 18.84 4.62 9.56
C MET A 167 18.31 6.04 9.32
N HIS A 168 19.05 7.11 9.67
CA HIS A 168 18.58 8.48 9.41
C HIS A 168 18.43 8.75 7.91
N HIS A 169 19.33 8.20 7.07
CA HIS A 169 19.21 8.31 5.62
C HIS A 169 17.98 7.58 5.08
N GLU A 170 17.76 6.33 5.51
CA GLU A 170 16.60 5.53 5.10
C GLU A 170 15.27 6.17 5.56
N VAL A 171 15.24 6.73 6.78
CA VAL A 171 14.09 7.50 7.28
C VAL A 171 13.84 8.76 6.45
N ALA A 172 14.88 9.45 5.99
CA ALA A 172 14.71 10.61 5.11
C ALA A 172 14.06 10.19 3.77
N VAL A 173 14.55 9.12 3.16
CA VAL A 173 13.97 8.56 1.92
C VAL A 173 12.50 8.18 2.11
N LEU A 174 12.14 7.54 3.23
CA LEU A 174 10.74 7.21 3.53
C LEU A 174 9.86 8.45 3.69
N ARG A 175 10.38 9.50 4.34
CA ARG A 175 9.63 10.75 4.55
C ARG A 175 9.33 11.48 3.26
N ASP A 176 10.20 11.37 2.26
CA ASP A 176 10.06 12.03 0.96
C ASP A 176 9.02 11.35 0.06
N GLN A 177 8.52 10.15 0.44
CA GLN A 177 7.44 9.48 -0.28
C GLN A 177 6.05 10.06 -0.01
N PHE A 178 5.92 10.95 0.98
CA PHE A 178 4.64 11.57 1.37
C PHE A 178 4.42 12.91 0.65
N PRO A 179 3.17 13.25 0.27
CA PRO A 179 1.92 12.50 0.50
C PRO A 179 1.77 11.27 -0.41
N LEU A 180 1.08 10.23 0.08
CA LEU A 180 0.89 8.98 -0.69
C LEU A 180 -0.22 9.10 -1.71
N LEU A 181 -1.25 9.87 -1.34
CA LEU A 181 -2.40 10.15 -2.17
C LEU A 181 -2.09 11.27 -3.17
N ARG A 182 -2.54 11.05 -4.41
CA ARG A 182 -2.65 12.13 -5.38
C ARG A 182 -3.73 13.11 -4.92
N PRO A 183 -3.57 14.43 -5.18
CA PRO A 183 -4.58 15.41 -4.82
C PRO A 183 -5.92 15.06 -5.49
N MET A 184 -7.03 15.26 -4.76
CA MET A 184 -8.37 14.91 -5.25
C MET A 184 -8.71 15.53 -6.61
N SER A 185 -8.17 16.71 -6.92
CA SER A 185 -8.31 17.35 -8.23
C SER A 185 -7.81 16.49 -9.39
N ALA A 186 -6.78 15.66 -9.19
CA ALA A 186 -6.26 14.75 -10.20
C ALA A 186 -7.18 13.54 -10.43
N VAL A 187 -8.00 13.20 -9.43
CA VAL A 187 -8.90 12.03 -9.44
C VAL A 187 -10.19 12.38 -10.18
N PHE A 188 -10.75 13.54 -9.81
CA PHE A 188 -12.02 14.05 -10.32
C PHE A 188 -11.88 14.95 -11.56
N GLY A 189 -10.65 15.29 -11.96
CA GLY A 189 -10.38 16.10 -13.13
C GLY A 189 -10.92 15.46 -14.43
N PRO A 190 -11.26 16.27 -15.45
CA PRO A 190 -11.60 15.74 -16.76
C PRO A 190 -10.41 14.88 -17.19
N GLY A 191 -10.66 13.59 -17.46
CA GLY A 191 -9.58 12.69 -17.86
C GLY A 191 -8.83 13.34 -19.00
N GLU A 192 -7.50 13.45 -18.87
CA GLU A 192 -6.64 13.83 -19.98
C GLU A 192 -6.94 12.85 -21.12
N ARG A 193 -7.86 13.24 -22.00
CA ARG A 193 -7.87 12.76 -23.36
C ARG A 193 -6.54 13.23 -23.89
N ALA A 194 -5.62 12.30 -24.03
CA ALA A 194 -4.51 12.32 -24.97
C ALA A 194 -4.45 13.61 -25.81
N THR A 195 -3.85 14.67 -25.27
CA THR A 195 -3.26 15.75 -26.06
C THR A 195 -1.86 15.33 -26.50
N GLY A 196 -1.78 14.09 -27.00
CA GLY A 196 -0.73 13.66 -27.91
C GLY A 196 -1.24 13.92 -29.33
N GLY A 197 -1.21 15.17 -29.76
CA GLY A 197 -1.66 15.55 -31.09
C GLY A 197 -1.85 17.06 -31.21
N ALA A 198 -1.12 17.66 -32.15
CA ALA A 198 -1.18 19.07 -32.54
C ALA A 198 -0.39 20.08 -31.68
N ALA A 199 0.93 19.92 -31.60
CA ALA A 199 1.86 21.07 -31.58
C ALA A 199 3.21 20.71 -32.24
N HIS A 200 3.16 20.02 -33.37
CA HIS A 200 4.32 19.85 -34.24
C HIS A 200 3.88 20.01 -35.69
N ASP A 201 3.50 21.23 -36.05
CA ASP A 201 3.52 21.71 -37.44
C ASP A 201 3.30 23.22 -37.48
N LEU A 202 4.38 23.95 -37.18
CA LEU A 202 4.61 25.30 -37.72
C LEU A 202 6.07 25.36 -38.17
N SER A 203 6.46 24.43 -39.05
CA SER A 203 7.59 24.62 -39.96
C SER A 203 7.03 25.28 -41.22
N ALA A 204 7.00 26.61 -41.22
CA ALA A 204 6.74 27.38 -42.44
C ALA A 204 8.07 27.62 -43.18
N PRO A 205 8.04 27.59 -44.53
CA PRO A 205 9.20 27.35 -45.37
C PRO A 205 10.10 28.57 -45.53
N ALA A 206 11.37 28.29 -45.80
CA ALA A 206 12.37 29.23 -46.26
C ALA A 206 11.87 30.02 -47.47
N MET A 207 11.68 31.33 -47.30
CA MET A 207 11.67 32.26 -48.43
C MET A 207 13.11 32.57 -48.82
N SER A 208 13.56 31.89 -49.87
CA SER A 208 14.58 32.39 -50.78
C SER A 208 14.02 33.57 -51.56
N ALA A 209 14.70 34.72 -51.49
CA ALA A 209 14.73 35.70 -52.57
C ALA A 209 15.92 36.65 -52.35
N PHE A 210 16.88 36.54 -53.27
CA PHE A 210 17.84 37.54 -53.77
C PHE A 210 18.63 38.41 -52.79
#